data_AF-A0A377LTW5-F1
#
_entry.id   AF-A0A377LTW5-F1
#
_cell.length_a   1.000
_cell.length_b   1.000
_cell.length_c   1.000
_cell.angle_alpha   90.00
_cell.angle_beta   90.00
_cell.angle_gamma   90.00
#
_symmetry.space_group_name_H-M   'P 1'
#
loop_
_entity.id
_entity.type
_entity.pdbx_description
1 polymer ?
#
loop_
_entity_poly.entity_id
_entity_poly.type
_entity_poly.pdbx_seq_one_letter_code
_entity_poly.pdbx_strand_id
1 'polypeptide(L)'
;MKFNDSLHVSQLRVVLHLCGFLVLLYSLSMLPPMVIALLNKERTYFAFLTTFLTFFSLGGLAWRATRHAGIQLRTRDGFVIIVLFWLLFSLISAMPLWMDDGLQLSFADALFEGVSGITTTGATVIGDVSALPKSYLYYRAQLNFIGGLGVIVLAVAVLRCWASVV
;
A
#
# COMPACT_ATOMS: atom_id res chain seq x y z
N MET A 1 -14.13 -14.81 33.68
CA MET A 1 -13.30 -13.77 33.03
C MET A 1 -12.96 -14.17 31.57
N LYS A 2 -13.96 -14.52 30.74
CA LYS A 2 -13.80 -15.04 29.36
C LYS A 2 -14.55 -14.22 28.29
N PHE A 3 -15.21 -13.15 28.72
CA PHE A 3 -16.14 -12.36 27.89
C PHE A 3 -15.45 -11.20 27.15
N ASN A 4 -14.25 -10.79 27.59
CA ASN A 4 -13.53 -9.68 26.97
C ASN A 4 -12.65 -10.15 25.79
N ASP A 5 -12.08 -11.36 25.86
CA ASP A 5 -11.18 -11.88 24.81
C ASP A 5 -11.92 -12.14 23.49
N SER A 6 -13.18 -12.58 23.53
CA SER A 6 -13.99 -12.83 22.34
C SER A 6 -14.31 -11.54 21.55
N LEU A 7 -14.44 -10.42 22.25
CA LEU A 7 -14.62 -9.10 21.64
C LEU A 7 -13.33 -8.59 20.98
N HIS A 8 -12.17 -8.77 21.62
CA HIS A 8 -10.90 -8.35 21.02
C HIS A 8 -10.56 -9.15 19.74
N VAL A 9 -10.84 -10.46 19.72
CA VAL A 9 -10.59 -11.33 18.55
C VAL A 9 -11.55 -11.05 17.39
N SER A 10 -12.78 -10.57 17.65
CA SER A 10 -13.67 -10.14 16.57
C SER A 10 -13.21 -8.82 15.94
N GLN A 11 -12.75 -7.85 16.74
CA GLN A 11 -12.24 -6.57 16.22
C GLN A 11 -10.96 -6.75 15.41
N LEU A 12 -10.00 -7.55 15.89
CA LEU A 12 -8.77 -7.84 15.14
C LEU A 12 -9.09 -8.47 13.78
N ARG A 13 -10.12 -9.34 13.70
CA ARG A 13 -10.56 -9.93 12.43
C ARG A 13 -11.13 -8.90 11.46
N VAL A 14 -11.85 -7.88 11.94
CA VAL A 14 -12.34 -6.78 11.09
C VAL A 14 -11.19 -5.95 10.54
N VAL A 15 -10.22 -5.58 11.39
CA VAL A 15 -9.03 -4.83 10.97
C VAL A 15 -8.23 -5.62 9.94
N LEU A 16 -7.94 -6.91 10.21
CA LEU A 16 -7.23 -7.78 9.26
C LEU A 16 -8.01 -7.99 7.96
N HIS A 17 -9.34 -8.05 8.00
CA HIS A 17 -10.18 -8.15 6.80
C HIS A 17 -10.01 -6.94 5.90
N LEU A 18 -10.10 -5.73 6.47
CA LEU A 18 -9.97 -4.50 5.73
C LEU A 18 -8.53 -4.25 5.26
N CYS A 19 -7.53 -4.50 6.11
CA CYS A 19 -6.13 -4.43 5.71
C CYS A 19 -5.81 -5.44 4.60
N GLY A 20 -6.27 -6.68 4.70
CA GLY A 20 -6.09 -7.69 3.65
C GLY A 20 -6.72 -7.28 2.32
N PHE A 21 -7.93 -6.70 2.37
CA PHE A 21 -8.59 -6.13 1.20
C PHE A 21 -7.81 -4.95 0.59
N LEU A 22 -7.31 -4.03 1.43
CA LEU A 22 -6.51 -2.88 0.99
C LEU A 22 -5.19 -3.31 0.35
N VAL A 23 -4.50 -4.30 0.94
CA VAL A 23 -3.26 -4.89 0.38
C VAL A 23 -3.55 -5.55 -0.97
N LEU A 24 -4.65 -6.31 -1.08
CA LEU A 24 -5.07 -6.90 -2.34
C LEU A 24 -5.35 -5.83 -3.39
N LEU A 25 -6.11 -4.78 -3.06
CA LEU A 25 -6.41 -3.69 -3.97
C LEU A 25 -5.15 -2.95 -4.41
N TYR A 26 -4.24 -2.65 -3.47
CA TYR A 26 -3.00 -1.97 -3.76
C TYR A 26 -2.06 -2.81 -4.63
N SER A 27 -2.03 -4.14 -4.44
CA SER A 27 -1.23 -5.02 -5.29
C SER A 27 -1.63 -4.93 -6.77
N LEU A 28 -2.92 -4.73 -7.08
CA LEU A 28 -3.38 -4.51 -8.46
C LEU A 28 -2.81 -3.25 -9.10
N SER A 29 -2.39 -2.26 -8.30
CA SER A 29 -1.70 -1.07 -8.82
C SER A 29 -0.30 -1.38 -9.35
N MET A 30 0.25 -2.58 -9.15
CA MET A 30 1.49 -3.01 -9.80
C MET A 30 1.28 -3.41 -11.26
N LEU A 31 0.03 -3.61 -11.71
CA LEU A 31 -0.25 -4.01 -13.09
C LEU A 31 0.13 -2.91 -14.12
N PRO A 32 -0.22 -1.63 -13.95
CA PRO A 32 0.20 -0.58 -14.87
C PRO A 32 1.72 -0.44 -15.07
N PRO A 33 2.58 -0.32 -14.03
CA PRO A 33 4.02 -0.24 -14.23
C PRO A 33 4.59 -1.53 -14.81
N MET A 34 4.02 -2.69 -14.48
CA MET A 34 4.39 -3.99 -15.07
C MET A 34 4.08 -4.03 -16.58
N VAL A 35 2.94 -3.51 -17.03
CA VAL A 35 2.60 -3.40 -18.46
C VAL A 35 3.59 -2.47 -19.17
N ILE A 36 3.93 -1.32 -18.57
CA ILE A 36 4.92 -0.39 -19.13
C ILE A 36 6.29 -1.05 -19.25
N ALA A 37 6.71 -1.80 -18.22
CA ALA A 37 7.95 -2.58 -18.26
C ALA A 37 7.94 -3.59 -19.41
N LEU A 38 6.84 -4.33 -19.60
CA LEU A 38 6.70 -5.31 -20.67
C LEU A 38 6.76 -4.66 -22.06
N LEU A 39 6.06 -3.54 -22.25
CA LEU A 39 6.04 -2.80 -23.52
C LEU A 39 7.43 -2.25 -23.89
N ASN A 40 8.21 -1.81 -22.90
CA ASN A 40 9.57 -1.31 -23.10
C ASN A 40 10.66 -2.41 -23.00
N LYS A 41 10.26 -3.68 -22.81
CA LYS A 41 11.16 -4.84 -22.62
C LYS A 41 12.16 -4.66 -21.47
N GLU A 42 11.72 -4.01 -20.40
CA GLU A 42 12.52 -3.71 -19.22
C GLU A 42 12.55 -4.91 -18.26
N ARG A 43 13.70 -5.18 -17.64
CA ARG A 43 13.86 -6.27 -16.65
C ARG A 43 13.08 -6.01 -15.36
N THR A 44 12.73 -4.76 -15.09
CA THR A 44 11.89 -4.29 -13.98
C THR A 44 10.54 -5.02 -13.89
N TYR A 45 10.09 -5.61 -15.00
CA TYR A 45 8.92 -6.50 -15.06
C TYR A 45 8.93 -7.55 -13.95
N PHE A 46 10.07 -8.21 -13.71
CA PHE A 46 10.16 -9.28 -12.71
C PHE A 46 9.97 -8.76 -11.28
N ALA A 47 10.47 -7.57 -10.97
CA ALA A 47 10.29 -6.93 -9.67
C ALA A 47 8.81 -6.59 -9.42
N PHE A 48 8.12 -6.02 -10.41
CA PHE A 48 6.69 -5.76 -10.29
C PHE A 48 5.84 -7.03 -10.22
N LEU A 49 6.18 -8.05 -11.01
CA LEU A 49 5.46 -9.33 -11.01
C LEU A 49 5.58 -10.05 -9.66
N THR A 50 6.80 -10.13 -9.11
CA THR A 50 7.04 -10.76 -7.79
C THR A 50 6.36 -9.98 -6.67
N THR A 51 6.41 -8.64 -6.71
CA THR A 51 5.64 -7.76 -5.80
C THR A 51 4.15 -8.07 -5.89
N PHE A 52 3.60 -8.06 -7.09
CA PHE A 52 2.20 -8.32 -7.35
C PHE A 52 1.77 -9.67 -6.79
N LEU A 53 2.43 -10.76 -7.18
CA LEU A 53 2.04 -12.11 -6.77
C LEU A 53 2.15 -12.31 -5.26
N THR A 54 3.19 -11.77 -4.64
CA THR A 54 3.41 -11.90 -3.18
C THR A 54 2.29 -11.20 -2.40
N PHE A 55 2.04 -9.92 -2.67
CA PHE A 55 1.05 -9.15 -1.90
C PHE A 55 -0.39 -9.44 -2.32
N PHE A 56 -0.65 -9.77 -3.58
CA PHE A 56 -1.97 -10.23 -4.02
C PHE A 56 -2.36 -11.53 -3.31
N SER A 57 -1.42 -12.47 -3.21
CA SER A 57 -1.64 -13.74 -2.52
C SER A 57 -1.79 -13.54 -1.01
N LEU A 58 -0.92 -12.76 -0.37
CA LEU A 58 -1.02 -12.47 1.07
C LEU A 58 -2.31 -11.71 1.42
N GLY A 59 -2.62 -10.64 0.69
CA GLY A 59 -3.85 -9.87 0.87
C GLY A 59 -5.10 -10.70 0.61
N GLY A 60 -5.11 -11.51 -0.45
CA GLY A 60 -6.20 -12.40 -0.79
C GLY A 60 -6.44 -13.51 0.22
N LEU A 61 -5.37 -14.12 0.75
CA LEU A 61 -5.46 -15.10 1.82
C LEU A 61 -5.98 -14.48 3.12
N ALA A 62 -5.46 -13.32 3.52
CA ALA A 62 -5.92 -12.60 4.70
C ALA A 62 -7.40 -12.21 4.59
N TRP A 63 -7.80 -11.65 3.44
CA TRP A 63 -9.18 -11.27 3.16
C TRP A 63 -10.13 -12.47 3.15
N ARG A 64 -9.73 -13.57 2.50
CA ARG A 64 -10.52 -14.81 2.43
C ARG A 64 -10.64 -15.48 3.81
N ALA A 65 -9.58 -15.51 4.60
CA ALA A 65 -9.59 -16.11 5.95
C ALA A 65 -10.50 -15.34 6.93
N THR A 66 -10.70 -14.05 6.69
CA THR A 66 -11.47 -13.15 7.55
C THR A 66 -12.86 -12.80 6.99
N ARG A 67 -13.30 -13.43 5.89
CA ARG A 67 -14.56 -13.14 5.18
C ARG A 67 -15.85 -13.22 6.01
N HIS A 68 -15.80 -13.85 7.18
CA HIS A 68 -16.92 -13.98 8.11
C HIS A 68 -16.83 -13.01 9.29
N ALA A 69 -15.90 -12.05 9.26
CA ALA A 69 -15.86 -10.98 10.23
C ALA A 69 -17.13 -10.12 10.08
N GLY A 70 -17.92 -10.00 11.15
CA GLY A 70 -19.01 -9.05 11.17
C GLY A 70 -18.45 -7.64 11.10
N ILE A 71 -18.76 -6.90 10.03
CA ILE A 71 -18.28 -5.53 9.83
C ILE A 71 -19.05 -4.60 10.79
N GLN A 72 -18.56 -4.48 12.02
CA GLN A 72 -18.97 -3.47 12.98
C GLN A 72 -17.75 -2.61 13.31
N LEU A 73 -17.53 -1.58 12.49
CA LEU A 73 -16.43 -0.65 12.68
C LEU A 73 -16.72 0.28 13.85
N ARG A 74 -15.85 0.27 14.87
CA ARG A 74 -15.82 1.34 15.88
C ARG A 74 -14.87 2.43 15.41
N THR A 75 -15.07 3.66 15.90
CA THR A 75 -14.21 4.80 15.56
C THR A 75 -12.73 4.54 15.82
N ARG A 76 -12.40 3.80 16.91
CA ARG A 76 -11.02 3.43 17.26
C ARG A 76 -10.37 2.52 16.20
N ASP A 77 -11.12 1.60 15.62
CA ASP A 77 -10.61 0.68 14.60
C ASP A 77 -10.29 1.44 13.31
N GLY A 78 -11.08 2.46 12.98
CA GLY A 78 -10.82 3.36 11.86
C GLY A 78 -9.45 4.05 11.95
N PHE A 79 -9.08 4.58 13.12
CA PHE A 79 -7.76 5.17 13.34
C PHE A 79 -6.62 4.17 13.13
N VAL A 80 -6.78 2.95 13.65
CA VAL A 80 -5.77 1.88 13.48
C VAL A 80 -5.62 1.50 12.01
N ILE A 81 -6.73 1.37 11.28
CA ILE A 81 -6.72 1.05 9.85
C ILE A 81 -6.00 2.13 9.04
N ILE A 82 -6.19 3.42 9.36
CA ILE A 82 -5.50 4.52 8.67
C ILE A 82 -3.99 4.41 8.85
N VAL A 83 -3.51 4.20 10.09
CA VAL A 83 -2.07 4.07 10.36
C VAL A 83 -1.49 2.84 9.65
N LEU A 84 -2.18 1.69 9.74
CA LEU A 84 -1.76 0.47 9.06
C LEU A 84 -1.77 0.62 7.55
N PHE A 85 -2.75 1.33 6.98
CA PHE A 85 -2.81 1.62 5.55
C PHE A 85 -1.54 2.31 5.07
N TRP A 86 -1.13 3.40 5.72
CA TRP A 86 0.08 4.13 5.33
C TRP A 86 1.34 3.27 5.49
N LEU A 87 1.47 2.55 6.61
CA LEU A 87 2.63 1.68 6.87
C LEU A 87 2.73 0.54 5.85
N LEU A 88 1.63 -0.18 5.60
CA LEU A 88 1.60 -1.31 4.67
C LEU A 88 1.87 -0.83 3.25
N PHE A 89 1.27 0.28 2.83
CA PHE A 89 1.43 0.78 1.47
C PHE A 89 2.86 1.25 1.23
N SER A 90 3.48 1.95 2.18
CA SER A 90 4.90 2.32 2.10
C SER A 90 5.80 1.10 2.00
N LEU A 91 5.54 0.04 2.78
CA LEU A 91 6.32 -1.20 2.73
C LEU A 91 6.17 -1.92 1.37
N ILE A 92 4.94 -2.03 0.86
CA ILE A 92 4.68 -2.65 -0.45
C ILE A 92 5.33 -1.81 -1.56
N SER A 93 5.31 -0.49 -1.43
CA SER A 93 5.89 0.44 -2.42
C SER A 93 7.39 0.29 -2.58
N ALA A 94 8.08 -0.08 -1.49
CA ALA A 94 9.51 -0.28 -1.47
C ALA A 94 9.94 -1.59 -2.16
N MET A 95 9.06 -2.59 -2.18
CA MET A 95 9.40 -3.95 -2.57
C MET A 95 9.91 -4.10 -4.02
N PRO A 96 9.27 -3.51 -5.06
CA PRO A 96 9.81 -3.62 -6.42
C PRO A 96 11.14 -2.87 -6.58
N LEU A 97 11.37 -1.79 -5.82
CA LEU A 97 12.62 -1.03 -5.87
C LEU A 97 13.77 -1.76 -5.16
N TRP A 98 13.46 -2.49 -4.09
CA TRP A 98 14.43 -3.28 -3.34
C TRP A 98 14.83 -4.58 -4.04
N MET A 99 13.89 -5.22 -4.74
CA MET A 99 14.14 -6.48 -5.44
C MET A 99 14.87 -6.32 -6.78
N ASP A 100 15.07 -5.09 -7.26
CA ASP A 100 15.76 -4.85 -8.51
C ASP A 100 17.27 -4.70 -8.29
N ASP A 101 18.00 -5.76 -8.63
CA ASP A 101 19.47 -5.79 -8.61
C ASP A 101 20.11 -4.70 -9.48
N GLY A 102 19.37 -4.13 -10.45
CA GLY A 102 19.83 -3.03 -11.28
C GLY A 102 19.85 -1.67 -10.57
N LEU A 103 19.05 -1.47 -9.53
CA LEU A 103 19.03 -0.24 -8.73
C LEU A 103 20.02 -0.29 -7.55
N GLN A 104 20.32 -1.50 -7.05
CA GLN A 104 21.24 -1.72 -5.91
C GLN A 104 20.91 -0.87 -4.67
N LEU A 105 19.63 -0.56 -4.43
CA LEU A 105 19.21 0.19 -3.27
C LEU A 105 19.25 -0.69 -2.02
N SER A 106 19.71 -0.12 -0.90
CA SER A 106 19.50 -0.75 0.39
C SER A 106 18.00 -0.82 0.70
N PHE A 107 17.59 -1.73 1.58
CA PHE A 107 16.18 -1.80 1.99
C PHE A 107 15.69 -0.47 2.59
N ALA A 108 16.57 0.25 3.32
CA ALA A 108 16.24 1.54 3.90
C ALA A 108 16.01 2.61 2.81
N ASP A 109 16.83 2.62 1.76
CA ASP A 109 16.70 3.57 0.65
C ASP A 109 15.43 3.29 -0.19
N ALA A 110 15.16 2.01 -0.46
CA ALA A 110 13.93 1.61 -1.14
C ALA A 110 12.68 1.95 -0.30
N LEU A 111 12.75 1.75 1.03
CA LEU A 111 11.69 2.16 1.94
C LEU A 111 11.53 3.68 1.96
N PHE A 112 12.62 4.44 1.94
CA PHE A 112 12.57 5.90 1.86
C PHE A 112 11.88 6.38 0.58
N GLU A 113 12.23 5.84 -0.59
CA GLU A 113 11.55 6.15 -1.86
C GLU A 113 10.05 5.80 -1.80
N GLY A 114 9.72 4.61 -1.26
CA GLY A 114 8.34 4.15 -1.14
C GLY A 114 7.50 5.02 -0.21
N VAL A 115 8.03 5.37 0.97
CA VAL A 115 7.40 6.30 1.92
C VAL A 115 7.22 7.66 1.26
N SER A 116 8.30 8.26 0.75
CA SER A 116 8.30 9.59 0.13
C SER A 116 7.28 9.72 -1.01
N GLY A 117 7.18 8.70 -1.87
CA GLY A 117 6.21 8.68 -2.96
C GLY A 117 4.77 8.58 -2.45
N ILE A 118 4.48 7.64 -1.55
CA ILE A 118 3.12 7.45 -1.02
C ILE A 118 2.66 8.64 -0.16
N THR A 119 3.54 9.28 0.59
CA THR A 119 3.19 10.46 1.39
C THR A 119 3.21 11.75 0.58
N THR A 120 3.43 11.68 -0.74
CA THR A 120 3.54 12.83 -1.65
C THR A 120 4.63 13.83 -1.26
N THR A 121 5.67 13.35 -0.57
CA THR A 121 6.80 14.18 -0.15
C THR A 121 7.71 14.49 -1.32
N GLY A 122 7.89 13.55 -2.26
CA GLY A 122 8.67 13.77 -3.48
C GLY A 122 10.18 13.89 -3.29
N ALA A 123 10.70 13.56 -2.09
CA ALA A 123 12.13 13.44 -1.83
C ALA A 123 12.70 12.15 -2.45
N THR A 124 13.98 12.16 -2.84
CA THR A 124 14.64 11.01 -3.47
C THR A 124 16.07 10.82 -2.98
N VAL A 125 16.47 9.57 -2.87
CA VAL A 125 17.86 9.12 -2.62
C VAL A 125 18.52 8.61 -3.90
N ILE A 126 17.75 8.41 -4.97
CA ILE A 126 18.27 8.03 -6.29
C ILE A 126 18.94 9.26 -6.93
N GLY A 127 20.22 9.14 -7.25
CA GLY A 127 21.03 10.24 -7.80
C GLY A 127 20.54 10.72 -9.17
N ASP A 128 20.60 9.86 -10.19
CA ASP A 128 20.09 10.20 -11.53
C ASP A 128 18.76 9.49 -11.81
N VAL A 129 17.68 10.20 -11.49
CA VAL A 129 16.32 9.77 -11.78
C VAL A 129 16.06 9.62 -13.28
N SER A 130 16.66 10.46 -14.12
CA SER A 130 16.35 10.51 -15.56
C SER A 130 16.85 9.29 -16.31
N ALA A 131 17.87 8.62 -15.77
CA ALA A 131 18.40 7.37 -16.28
C ALA A 131 17.59 6.12 -15.90
N LEU A 132 16.56 6.25 -15.04
CA LEU A 132 15.75 5.12 -14.63
C LEU A 132 14.91 4.54 -15.79
N PRO A 133 14.66 3.22 -15.78
CA PRO A 133 13.66 2.59 -16.64
C PRO A 133 12.31 3.33 -16.59
N LYS A 134 11.61 3.39 -17.73
CA LYS A 134 10.35 4.13 -17.84
C LYS A 134 9.28 3.57 -16.91
N SER A 135 9.31 2.27 -16.62
CA SER A 135 8.41 1.68 -15.63
C SER A 135 8.59 2.29 -14.24
N TYR A 136 9.82 2.60 -13.81
CA TYR A 136 10.07 3.20 -12.50
C TYR A 136 9.76 4.69 -12.48
N LEU A 137 10.05 5.41 -13.57
CA LEU A 137 9.61 6.81 -13.70
C LEU A 137 8.09 6.92 -13.55
N TYR A 138 7.35 6.06 -14.25
CA TYR A 138 5.90 5.99 -14.11
C TYR A 138 5.48 5.54 -12.71
N TYR A 139 6.11 4.51 -12.16
CA TYR A 139 5.78 4.00 -10.83
C TYR A 139 5.90 5.07 -9.75
N ARG A 140 6.97 5.87 -9.78
CA ARG A 140 7.17 6.98 -8.83
C ARG A 140 6.09 8.07 -8.96
N ALA A 141 5.70 8.41 -10.18
CA ALA A 141 4.56 9.31 -10.41
C ALA A 141 3.25 8.69 -9.90
N GLN A 142 3.04 7.40 -10.13
CA GLN A 142 1.87 6.66 -9.64
C GLN A 142 1.81 6.63 -8.11
N LEU A 143 2.93 6.45 -7.40
CA LEU A 143 2.96 6.49 -5.93
C LEU A 143 2.44 7.82 -5.39
N ASN A 144 2.92 8.94 -5.97
CA ASN A 144 2.44 10.27 -5.60
C ASN A 144 0.95 10.46 -5.93
N PHE A 145 0.50 9.93 -7.07
CA PHE A 145 -0.92 10.01 -7.45
C PHE A 145 -1.82 9.23 -6.47
N ILE A 146 -1.46 7.99 -6.14
CA ILE A 146 -2.20 7.15 -5.18
C ILE A 146 -2.16 7.78 -3.79
N GLY A 147 -1.00 8.29 -3.38
CA GLY A 147 -0.82 9.01 -2.12
C GLY A 147 -1.74 10.22 -1.99
N GLY A 148 -1.74 11.07 -3.02
CA GLY A 148 -2.58 12.26 -3.08
C GLY A 148 -4.07 11.92 -3.05
N LEU A 149 -4.49 10.89 -3.78
CA LEU A 149 -5.86 10.37 -3.71
C LEU A 149 -6.21 9.91 -2.29
N GLY A 150 -5.28 9.22 -1.61
CA GLY A 150 -5.44 8.78 -0.23
C GLY A 150 -5.70 9.94 0.74
N VAL A 151 -4.88 10.99 0.67
CA VAL A 151 -5.06 12.19 1.52
C VAL A 151 -6.40 12.88 1.24
N ILE A 152 -6.80 13.02 -0.02
CA ILE A 152 -8.08 13.65 -0.40
C ILE A 152 -9.26 12.87 0.17
N VAL A 153 -9.27 11.54 0.02
CA VAL A 153 -10.34 10.68 0.55
C VAL A 153 -10.43 10.78 2.07
N LEU A 154 -9.28 10.79 2.76
CA LEU A 154 -9.24 10.97 4.21
C LEU A 154 -9.76 12.34 4.63
N ALA A 155 -9.38 13.41 3.94
CA ALA A 155 -9.85 14.76 4.23
C ALA A 155 -11.39 14.87 4.13
N VAL A 156 -11.98 14.27 3.08
CA VAL A 156 -13.45 14.22 2.90
C VAL A 156 -14.12 13.38 3.99
N ALA A 157 -13.56 12.21 4.32
CA ALA A 157 -14.09 11.34 5.35
C ALA A 157 -14.10 12.02 6.73
N VAL A 158 -13.01 12.72 7.06
CA VAL A 158 -12.91 13.50 8.30
C VAL A 158 -13.91 14.65 8.28
N LEU A 159 -13.97 15.46 7.22
CA LEU A 159 -14.89 16.59 7.12
C LEU A 159 -16.36 16.17 7.32
N ARG A 160 -16.77 15.04 6.75
CA ARG A 160 -18.12 14.48 6.94
C ARG A 160 -18.42 14.10 8.39
N CYS A 161 -17.41 13.61 9.11
CA CYS A 161 -17.53 13.29 10.54
C CYS A 161 -17.71 14.56 11.38
N TRP A 162 -16.91 15.60 11.13
CA TRP A 162 -17.03 16.89 11.85
C TRP A 162 -18.37 17.59 11.58
N ALA A 163 -18.84 17.59 10.33
CA ALA A 163 -20.12 18.19 9.96
C ALA A 163 -21.35 17.50 10.58
N SER A 164 -21.19 16.31 11.18
CA SER A 164 -22.27 15.63 11.92
C SER A 164 -22.31 15.97 13.42
N VAL A 165 -21.35 16.75 13.91
CA VAL A 165 -21.20 17.15 15.33
C VAL A 165 -21.58 18.62 15.56
N VAL A 166 -21.81 19.39 14.48
CA VAL A 166 -22.33 20.77 14.48
C VAL A 166 -23.78 20.75 14.01
#